data_AF-A0A961QCZ0-F1
#
_entry.id   AF-A0A961QCZ0-F1
#
_cell.length_a   1.000
_cell.length_b   1.000
_cell.length_c   1.000
_cell.angle_alpha   90.00
_cell.angle_beta   90.00
_cell.angle_gamma   90.00
#
_symmetry.space_group_name_H-M   'P 1'
#
loop_
_entity.id
_entity.type
_entity.pdbx_description
1 polymer ?
#
loop_
_entity_poly.entity_id
_entity_poly.type
_entity_poly.pdbx_seq_one_letter_code
_entity_poly.pdbx_strand_id
1 'polypeptide(L)'
;MNLTDSLFSTIDFRSFSNLWFWLVLAVAWSNVTHFVMGVPFDLVQRARRRGGAVMDDLNMLAQIQARRRMAILRTSGPWLVGFWMAVLTMLATLGFVHGHELAQALFLLLAPLTLGAWLSLRLSARVETQDLRDEALVKAIFWTRVLIQSIGLLAILVTTMWGMWHNLSVRAL
;
A
#
# COMPACT_ATOMS: atom_id res chain seq x y z
N MET A 1 -25.75 -5.45 -26.22
CA MET A 1 -25.14 -5.50 -24.88
C MET A 1 -23.67 -5.20 -25.08
N ASN A 2 -23.21 -4.02 -24.67
CA ASN A 2 -21.84 -3.58 -24.93
C ASN A 2 -20.89 -4.34 -24.00
N LEU A 3 -19.64 -4.57 -24.43
CA LEU A 3 -18.61 -5.25 -23.62
C LEU A 3 -18.42 -4.59 -22.24
N THR A 4 -18.69 -3.29 -22.16
CA THR A 4 -18.73 -2.50 -20.92
C THR A 4 -19.83 -2.97 -19.97
N ASP A 5 -21.03 -3.24 -20.47
CA ASP A 5 -22.17 -3.66 -19.65
C ASP A 5 -21.96 -5.05 -19.05
N SER A 6 -21.31 -5.97 -19.80
CA SER A 6 -20.91 -7.27 -19.27
C SER A 6 -19.78 -7.16 -18.24
N LEU A 7 -18.77 -6.30 -18.47
CA LEU A 7 -17.72 -6.07 -17.47
C LEU A 7 -18.28 -5.47 -16.18
N PHE A 8 -19.32 -4.63 -16.24
CA PHE A 8 -19.99 -4.10 -15.06
C PHE A 8 -21.01 -5.07 -14.45
N SER A 9 -21.62 -5.98 -15.21
CA SER A 9 -22.57 -6.97 -14.66
C SER A 9 -21.89 -8.13 -13.92
N THR A 10 -20.65 -8.49 -14.26
CA THR A 10 -19.85 -9.45 -13.47
C THR A 10 -19.15 -8.80 -12.27
N ILE A 11 -19.20 -7.47 -12.14
CA ILE A 11 -18.93 -6.78 -10.88
C ILE A 11 -20.19 -6.90 -10.01
N ASP A 12 -20.51 -8.13 -9.60
CA ASP A 12 -21.51 -8.37 -8.58
C ASP A 12 -21.05 -7.68 -7.29
N PHE A 13 -21.89 -6.83 -6.72
CA PHE A 13 -21.57 -5.92 -5.60
C PHE A 13 -21.27 -6.63 -4.28
N ARG A 14 -21.34 -7.97 -4.27
CA ARG A 14 -20.79 -8.84 -3.23
C ARG A 14 -19.26 -8.83 -3.29
N SER A 15 -18.68 -7.71 -2.86
CA SER A 15 -17.25 -7.37 -3.04
C SER A 15 -16.31 -8.48 -2.59
N PHE A 16 -16.64 -9.23 -1.53
CA PHE A 16 -15.80 -10.32 -1.02
C PHE A 16 -15.88 -11.63 -1.81
N SER A 17 -16.98 -11.87 -2.53
CA SER A 17 -17.16 -13.05 -3.38
C SER A 17 -16.68 -12.83 -4.81
N ASN A 18 -16.39 -11.59 -5.17
CA ASN A 18 -15.98 -11.22 -6.51
C ASN A 18 -14.47 -11.35 -6.70
N LEU A 19 -14.06 -12.04 -7.77
CA LEU A 19 -12.66 -12.22 -8.16
C LEU A 19 -11.97 -10.88 -8.43
N TRP A 20 -12.73 -9.87 -8.84
CA TRP A 20 -12.25 -8.52 -9.03
C TRP A 20 -11.57 -7.97 -7.76
N PHE A 21 -12.23 -7.97 -6.61
CA PHE A 21 -11.64 -7.44 -5.38
C PHE A 21 -10.26 -8.04 -5.07
N TRP A 22 -10.14 -9.36 -5.20
CA TRP A 22 -8.89 -10.08 -4.99
C TRP A 22 -7.81 -9.73 -6.00
N LEU A 23 -8.19 -9.48 -7.26
CA LEU A 23 -7.26 -9.04 -8.30
C LEU A 23 -6.70 -7.64 -7.98
N VAL A 24 -7.51 -6.64 -7.62
CA VAL A 24 -6.97 -5.33 -7.23
C VAL A 24 -6.20 -5.39 -5.93
N LEU A 25 -6.62 -6.20 -4.96
CA LEU A 25 -5.85 -6.43 -3.75
C LEU A 25 -4.44 -6.95 -4.10
N ALA A 26 -4.35 -7.99 -4.93
CA ALA A 26 -3.07 -8.57 -5.35
C ALA A 26 -2.20 -7.58 -6.12
N VAL A 27 -2.78 -6.86 -7.09
CA VAL A 27 -2.05 -5.86 -7.90
C VAL A 27 -1.56 -4.70 -7.03
N ALA A 28 -2.40 -4.17 -6.14
CA ALA A 28 -2.04 -3.06 -5.26
C ALA A 28 -0.90 -3.45 -4.31
N TRP A 29 -0.97 -4.63 -3.70
CA TRP A 29 0.11 -5.14 -2.83
C TRP A 29 1.40 -5.44 -3.60
N SER A 30 1.29 -5.99 -4.80
CA SER A 30 2.46 -6.21 -5.67
C SER A 30 3.19 -4.89 -5.95
N ASN A 31 2.45 -3.84 -6.31
CA ASN A 31 3.03 -2.54 -6.60
C ASN A 31 3.72 -1.90 -5.38
N VAL A 32 3.04 -1.91 -4.22
CA VAL A 32 3.57 -1.31 -2.98
C VAL A 32 4.79 -2.06 -2.44
N THR A 33 4.87 -3.38 -2.63
CA THR A 33 6.02 -4.18 -2.17
C THR A 33 7.21 -4.18 -3.14
N HIS A 34 6.98 -3.86 -4.42
CA HIS A 34 8.04 -3.73 -5.43
C HIS A 34 8.77 -2.39 -5.34
N PHE A 35 8.03 -1.28 -5.10
CA PHE A 35 8.59 0.07 -5.04
C PHE A 35 8.56 0.66 -3.61
N VAL A 36 9.57 0.33 -2.80
CA VAL A 36 9.69 0.91 -1.46
C VAL A 36 10.28 2.31 -1.58
N MET A 37 9.57 3.31 -1.07
CA MET A 37 9.98 4.72 -1.18
C MET A 37 10.17 5.22 -2.64
N GLY A 38 9.71 4.45 -3.64
CA GLY A 38 9.89 4.78 -5.06
C GLY A 38 11.22 4.31 -5.63
N VAL A 39 11.96 3.50 -4.87
CA VAL A 39 13.15 2.77 -5.32
C VAL A 39 12.75 1.33 -5.60
N PRO A 40 13.06 0.79 -6.79
CA PRO A 40 12.74 -0.60 -7.12
C PRO A 40 13.68 -1.56 -6.36
N PHE A 41 13.12 -2.58 -5.71
CA PHE A 41 13.87 -3.43 -4.80
C PHE A 41 14.95 -4.28 -5.49
N ASP A 42 14.82 -4.57 -6.78
CA ASP A 42 15.86 -5.24 -7.56
C ASP A 42 17.12 -4.37 -7.70
N LEU A 43 16.99 -3.04 -7.78
CA LEU A 43 18.14 -2.13 -7.77
C LEU A 43 18.86 -2.21 -6.42
N VAL A 44 18.11 -2.27 -5.32
CA VAL A 44 18.66 -2.43 -3.96
C VAL A 44 19.47 -3.73 -3.84
N GLN A 45 18.93 -4.84 -4.36
CA GLN A 45 19.65 -6.12 -4.38
C GLN A 45 20.89 -6.08 -5.26
N ARG A 46 20.81 -5.45 -6.44
CA ARG A 46 21.95 -5.30 -7.37
C ARG A 46 23.06 -4.43 -6.76
N ALA A 47 22.69 -3.30 -6.16
CA ALA A 47 23.60 -2.41 -5.46
C ALA A 47 24.32 -3.12 -4.31
N ARG A 48 23.59 -3.88 -3.48
CA ARG A 48 24.18 -4.67 -2.39
C ARG A 48 25.19 -5.72 -2.87
N ARG A 49 24.94 -6.35 -4.03
CA ARG A 49 25.80 -7.41 -4.57
C ARG A 49 27.01 -6.89 -5.33
N ARG A 50 26.84 -5.81 -6.11
CA ARG A 50 27.87 -5.30 -7.02
C ARG A 50 28.68 -4.14 -6.46
N GLY A 51 28.08 -3.33 -5.57
CA GLY A 51 28.70 -2.10 -5.08
C GLY A 51 29.04 -1.10 -6.20
N GLY A 52 30.00 -0.21 -5.92
CA GLY A 52 30.54 0.76 -6.88
C GLY A 52 29.46 1.65 -7.48
N ALA A 53 29.53 1.87 -8.80
CA ALA A 53 28.60 2.75 -9.52
C ALA A 53 27.12 2.40 -9.30
N VAL A 54 26.77 1.12 -9.13
CA VAL A 54 25.37 0.71 -8.88
C VAL A 54 24.90 1.15 -7.49
N MET A 55 25.81 1.22 -6.51
CA MET A 55 25.50 1.77 -5.19
C MET A 55 25.33 3.29 -5.25
N ASP A 56 26.18 3.98 -6.01
CA ASP A 56 26.06 5.42 -6.22
C ASP A 56 24.72 5.79 -6.89
N ASP A 57 24.30 5.02 -7.89
CA ASP A 57 23.00 5.17 -8.55
C ASP A 57 21.83 4.96 -7.55
N LEU A 58 21.92 3.93 -6.70
CA LEU A 58 20.94 3.67 -5.64
C LEU A 58 20.85 4.85 -4.67
N ASN A 59 22.00 5.32 -4.18
CA ASN A 59 22.09 6.45 -3.26
C ASN A 59 21.46 7.70 -3.88
N MET A 60 21.85 8.04 -5.12
CA MET A 60 21.32 9.20 -5.81
C MET A 60 19.80 9.10 -6.00
N LEU A 61 19.30 7.96 -6.48
CA LEU A 61 17.88 7.75 -6.70
C LEU A 61 17.08 7.85 -5.40
N ALA A 62 17.54 7.18 -4.34
CA ALA A 62 16.88 7.22 -3.03
C ALA A 62 16.81 8.65 -2.48
N GLN A 63 17.91 9.40 -2.59
CA GLN A 63 17.98 10.77 -2.11
C GLN A 63 17.05 11.72 -2.92
N ILE A 64 16.97 11.56 -4.24
CA ILE A 64 16.02 12.31 -5.08
C ILE A 64 14.57 12.01 -4.66
N GLN A 65 14.23 10.72 -4.48
CA GLN A 65 12.89 10.31 -4.08
C GLN A 65 12.54 10.79 -2.67
N ALA A 66 13.50 10.80 -1.75
CA ALA A 66 13.35 11.34 -0.40
C ALA A 66 12.93 12.80 -0.43
N ARG A 67 13.76 13.64 -1.08
CA ARG A 67 13.55 15.08 -1.18
C ARG A 67 12.22 15.40 -1.85
N ARG A 68 11.89 14.73 -2.95
CA ARG A 68 10.63 14.96 -3.67
C ARG A 68 9.41 14.65 -2.80
N ARG A 69 9.41 13.51 -2.10
CA ARG A 69 8.30 13.12 -1.22
C ARG A 69 8.16 14.07 -0.02
N MET A 70 9.27 14.44 0.60
CA MET A 70 9.27 15.35 1.74
C MET A 70 8.89 16.78 1.34
N ALA A 71 9.27 17.24 0.16
CA ALA A 71 8.81 18.52 -0.38
C ALA A 71 7.28 18.57 -0.51
N ILE A 72 6.67 17.53 -1.10
CA ILE A 72 5.20 17.42 -1.20
C ILE A 72 4.55 17.39 0.20
N LEU A 73 5.13 16.64 1.13
CA LEU A 73 4.61 16.52 2.48
C LEU A 73 4.73 17.84 3.28
N ARG A 74 5.79 18.63 3.08
CA ARG A 74 5.95 19.92 3.75
C ARG A 74 4.97 20.97 3.22
N THR A 75 4.69 20.97 1.92
CA THR A 75 3.78 21.96 1.30
C THR A 75 2.32 21.61 1.52
N SER A 76 1.93 20.34 1.34
CA SER A 76 0.53 19.92 1.28
C SER A 76 0.18 18.80 2.27
N GLY A 77 1.13 18.39 3.11
CA GLY A 77 0.98 17.20 3.97
C GLY A 77 -0.20 17.24 4.92
N PRO A 78 -0.41 18.32 5.71
CA PRO A 78 -1.53 18.37 6.65
C PRO A 78 -2.89 18.21 5.94
N TRP A 79 -3.07 18.90 4.81
CA TRP A 79 -4.30 18.82 4.02
C TRP A 79 -4.50 17.44 3.38
N LEU A 80 -3.44 16.87 2.81
CA LEU A 80 -3.49 15.56 2.17
C LEU A 80 -3.78 14.46 3.19
N VAL A 81 -3.09 14.48 4.34
CA VAL A 81 -3.31 13.51 5.43
C VAL A 81 -4.69 13.68 6.04
N GLY A 82 -5.13 14.92 6.31
CA GLY A 82 -6.45 15.19 6.88
C GLY A 82 -7.59 14.71 5.97
N PHE A 83 -7.53 15.06 4.69
CA PHE A 83 -8.51 14.60 3.70
C PHE A 83 -8.51 13.07 3.59
N TRP A 84 -7.33 12.45 3.50
CA TRP A 84 -7.24 11.01 3.33
C TRP A 84 -7.71 10.23 4.57
N MET A 85 -7.39 10.72 5.77
CA MET A 85 -7.92 10.16 7.02
C MET A 85 -9.44 10.31 7.10
N ALA A 86 -9.99 11.44 6.67
CA ALA A 86 -11.45 11.62 6.60
C ALA A 86 -12.11 10.61 5.65
N VAL A 87 -11.52 10.34 4.48
CA VAL A 87 -11.99 9.29 3.56
C VAL A 87 -11.95 7.91 4.23
N LEU A 88 -10.86 7.56 4.90
CA LEU A 88 -10.76 6.28 5.63
C LEU A 88 -11.80 6.17 6.75
N THR A 89 -12.03 7.23 7.52
CA THR A 89 -13.07 7.26 8.56
C THR A 89 -14.47 7.14 7.97
N MET A 90 -14.76 7.81 6.87
CA MET A 90 -16.02 7.67 6.14
C MET A 90 -16.24 6.23 5.68
N LEU A 91 -15.22 5.59 5.09
CA LEU A 91 -15.31 4.18 4.68
C LEU A 91 -15.49 3.24 5.88
N ALA A 92 -14.80 3.50 7.00
CA ALA A 92 -14.96 2.70 8.21
C ALA A 92 -16.37 2.79 8.79
N THR A 93 -16.92 4.01 8.87
CA THR A 93 -18.27 4.23 9.40
C THR A 93 -19.35 3.66 8.49
N LEU A 94 -19.27 3.87 7.18
CA LEU A 94 -20.20 3.26 6.23
C LEU A 94 -20.08 1.73 6.21
N GLY A 95 -18.85 1.22 6.29
CA GLY A 95 -18.60 -0.22 6.24
C GLY A 95 -19.06 -0.95 7.49
N PHE A 96 -18.54 -0.58 8.65
CA PHE A 96 -18.71 -1.37 9.88
C PHE A 96 -19.90 -0.93 10.74
N VAL A 97 -20.33 0.33 10.66
CA VAL A 97 -21.50 0.81 11.42
C VAL A 97 -22.79 0.63 10.62
N HIS A 98 -22.78 0.98 9.34
CA HIS A 98 -23.97 0.90 8.47
C HIS A 98 -24.07 -0.41 7.69
N GLY A 99 -23.04 -1.26 7.74
CA GLY A 99 -23.05 -2.58 7.09
C GLY A 99 -22.86 -2.57 5.58
N HIS A 100 -22.36 -1.48 4.98
CA HIS A 100 -22.12 -1.43 3.54
C HIS A 100 -20.89 -2.26 3.13
N GLU A 101 -21.13 -3.39 2.45
CA GLU A 101 -20.07 -4.34 2.05
C GLU A 101 -18.94 -3.70 1.24
N LEU A 102 -19.30 -2.86 0.27
CA LEU A 102 -18.35 -2.18 -0.61
C LEU A 102 -17.42 -1.26 0.19
N ALA A 103 -17.96 -0.55 1.19
CA ALA A 103 -17.18 0.31 2.06
C ALA A 103 -16.26 -0.49 2.99
N GLN A 104 -16.70 -1.65 3.49
CA GLN A 104 -15.82 -2.56 4.26
C GLN A 104 -14.65 -3.06 3.41
N ALA A 105 -14.94 -3.51 2.19
CA ALA A 105 -13.92 -4.02 1.27
C ALA A 105 -12.89 -2.93 0.91
N LEU A 106 -13.36 -1.72 0.57
CA LEU A 106 -12.48 -0.59 0.29
C LEU A 106 -11.66 -0.18 1.52
N PHE A 107 -12.25 -0.18 2.71
CA PHE A 107 -11.51 0.12 3.93
C PHE A 107 -10.41 -0.92 4.19
N LEU A 108 -10.74 -2.22 4.13
CA LEU A 108 -9.80 -3.32 4.33
C LEU A 108 -8.67 -3.32 3.29
N LEU A 109 -8.92 -2.76 2.10
CA LEU A 109 -7.90 -2.56 1.08
C LEU A 109 -7.03 -1.32 1.35
N LEU A 110 -7.64 -0.16 1.62
CA LEU A 110 -6.92 1.12 1.70
C LEU A 110 -6.22 1.35 3.05
N ALA A 111 -6.78 0.86 4.16
CA ALA A 111 -6.20 1.01 5.50
C ALA A 111 -4.80 0.38 5.65
N PRO A 112 -4.53 -0.84 5.16
CA PRO A 112 -3.17 -1.39 5.27
C PRO A 112 -2.21 -0.80 4.22
N LEU A 113 -2.70 -0.41 3.04
CA LEU A 113 -1.89 0.32 2.04
C LEU A 113 -1.42 1.68 2.58
N THR A 114 -2.26 2.36 3.36
CA THR A 114 -1.87 3.62 4.01
C THR A 114 -0.77 3.43 5.03
N LEU A 115 -0.83 2.37 5.84
CA LEU A 115 0.27 2.03 6.75
C LEU A 115 1.57 1.80 5.98
N GLY A 116 1.51 1.10 4.83
CA GLY A 116 2.68 0.90 3.98
C GLY A 116 3.22 2.20 3.36
N ALA A 117 2.33 3.09 2.91
CA ALA A 117 2.69 4.40 2.41
C ALA A 117 3.35 5.26 3.49
N TRP A 118 2.81 5.23 4.71
CA TRP A 118 3.34 5.94 5.87
C TRP A 118 4.73 5.43 6.28
N LEU A 119 4.95 4.12 6.31
CA LEU A 119 6.28 3.54 6.53
C LEU A 119 7.29 3.99 5.46
N SER A 120 6.86 4.03 4.19
CA SER A 120 7.70 4.53 3.09
C SER A 120 8.02 6.03 3.23
N LEU A 121 7.07 6.84 3.72
CA LEU A 121 7.30 8.26 4.01
C LEU A 121 8.23 8.46 5.19
N ARG A 122 8.09 7.66 6.26
CA ARG A 122 9.02 7.66 7.40
C ARG A 122 10.45 7.31 6.97
N LEU A 123 10.61 6.31 6.11
CA LEU A 123 11.90 5.99 5.52
C LEU A 123 12.44 7.19 4.71
N SER A 124 11.59 7.82 3.91
CA SER A 124 11.97 9.01 3.12
C SER A 124 12.47 10.15 4.01
N ALA A 125 11.77 10.43 5.10
CA ALA A 125 12.19 11.42 6.08
C ALA A 125 13.54 11.05 6.73
N ARG A 126 13.75 9.78 7.10
CA ARG A 126 15.03 9.32 7.66
C ARG A 126 16.18 9.44 6.65
N VAL A 127 15.95 9.08 5.39
CA VAL A 127 16.94 9.21 4.32
C VAL A 127 17.33 10.68 4.11
N GLU A 128 16.36 11.61 4.11
CA GLU A 128 16.61 13.05 3.97
C GLU A 128 17.34 13.63 5.19
N THR A 129 16.91 13.32 6.41
CA THR A 129 17.42 13.93 7.65
C THR A 129 18.74 13.33 8.15
N GLN A 130 18.96 12.04 7.93
CA GLN A 130 20.15 11.31 8.41
C GLN A 130 21.17 11.04 7.31
N ASP A 131 20.91 11.53 6.08
CA ASP A 131 21.70 11.26 4.86
C ASP A 131 22.12 9.79 4.75
N LEU A 132 21.14 8.88 4.88
CA LEU A 132 21.39 7.44 4.82
C LEU A 132 21.95 7.06 3.44
N ARG A 133 23.10 6.39 3.44
CA ARG A 133 23.80 5.92 2.23
C ARG A 133 24.27 4.48 2.36
N ASP A 134 24.60 3.89 1.23
CA ASP A 134 25.26 2.60 1.08
C ASP A 134 24.56 1.50 1.89
N GLU A 135 25.30 0.80 2.75
CA GLU A 135 24.77 -0.31 3.53
C GLU A 135 23.68 0.11 4.52
N ALA A 136 23.77 1.31 5.09
CA ALA A 136 22.73 1.83 5.99
C ALA A 136 21.42 2.07 5.25
N LEU A 137 21.49 2.62 4.03
CA LEU A 137 20.33 2.80 3.15
C LEU A 137 19.73 1.46 2.73
N VAL A 138 20.55 0.52 2.26
CA VAL A 138 20.12 -0.83 1.87
C VAL A 138 19.40 -1.53 3.03
N LYS A 139 19.98 -1.48 4.23
CA LYS A 139 19.38 -2.07 5.44
C LYS A 139 18.05 -1.40 5.80
N ALA A 140 17.97 -0.07 5.73
CA ALA A 140 16.75 0.67 6.04
C ALA A 140 15.62 0.35 5.05
N ILE A 141 15.92 0.30 3.74
CA ILE A 141 14.95 -0.09 2.70
C ILE A 141 14.50 -1.54 2.91
N PHE A 142 15.44 -2.46 3.18
CA PHE A 142 15.13 -3.87 3.40
C PHE A 142 14.14 -4.07 4.56
N TRP A 143 14.41 -3.50 5.73
CA TRP A 143 13.52 -3.64 6.89
C TRP A 143 12.16 -2.99 6.68
N THR A 144 12.14 -1.83 6.01
CA THR A 144 10.88 -1.18 5.65
C THR A 144 10.04 -2.07 4.73
N ARG A 145 10.68 -2.73 3.74
CA ARG A 145 10.01 -3.70 2.87
C ARG A 145 9.42 -4.87 3.65
N VAL A 146 10.20 -5.47 4.55
CA VAL A 146 9.75 -6.60 5.38
C VAL A 146 8.52 -6.20 6.19
N LEU A 147 8.54 -5.03 6.83
CA LEU A 147 7.38 -4.52 7.58
C LEU A 147 6.15 -4.34 6.68
N ILE A 148 6.30 -3.74 5.49
CA ILE A 148 5.21 -3.57 4.53
C ILE A 148 4.63 -4.93 4.10
N GLN A 149 5.49 -5.92 3.84
CA GLN A 149 5.07 -7.27 3.47
C GLN A 149 4.34 -7.98 4.62
N SER A 150 4.80 -7.83 5.86
CA SER A 150 4.12 -8.37 7.03
C SER A 150 2.73 -7.76 7.21
N ILE A 151 2.60 -6.44 7.03
CA ILE A 151 1.30 -5.76 7.06
C ILE A 151 0.41 -6.29 5.93
N GLY A 152 0.95 -6.48 4.73
CA GLY A 152 0.19 -7.03 3.60
C GLY A 152 -0.30 -8.44 3.81
N LEU A 153 0.55 -9.31 4.35
CA LEU A 153 0.18 -10.67 4.70
C LEU A 153 -0.94 -10.70 5.76
N LEU A 154 -0.79 -9.90 6.83
CA LEU A 154 -1.81 -9.77 7.86
C LEU A 154 -3.12 -9.18 7.31
N ALA A 155 -3.03 -8.17 6.45
CA ALA A 155 -4.18 -7.56 5.82
C ALA A 155 -4.95 -8.54 4.94
N ILE A 156 -4.25 -9.31 4.10
CA ILE A 156 -4.87 -10.34 3.26
C ILE A 156 -5.56 -11.37 4.16
N LEU A 157 -4.89 -11.85 5.21
CA LEU A 157 -5.47 -12.82 6.14
C LEU A 157 -6.75 -12.29 6.81
N VAL A 158 -6.71 -11.07 7.36
CA VAL A 158 -7.87 -10.43 8.00
C VAL A 158 -9.00 -10.23 6.99
N THR A 159 -8.67 -9.81 5.77
CA THR A 159 -9.64 -9.59 4.69
C THR A 159 -10.32 -10.90 4.27
N THR A 160 -9.56 -11.99 4.14
CA THR A 160 -10.11 -13.31 3.82
C THR A 160 -11.00 -13.82 4.94
N MET A 161 -10.56 -13.71 6.19
CA MET A 161 -11.37 -14.13 7.35
C MET A 161 -12.68 -13.35 7.45
N TRP A 162 -12.62 -12.02 7.31
CA TRP A 162 -13.80 -11.16 7.31
C TRP A 162 -14.74 -11.50 6.15
N GLY A 163 -14.21 -11.62 4.94
CA GLY A 163 -15.00 -11.95 3.75
C GLY A 163 -15.69 -13.30 3.85
N MET A 164 -15.04 -14.32 4.42
CA MET A 164 -15.65 -15.62 4.66
C MET A 164 -16.76 -15.55 5.72
N TRP A 165 -16.51 -14.88 6.85
CA TRP A 165 -17.51 -14.72 7.90
C TRP A 165 -18.75 -13.98 7.40
N HIS A 166 -18.56 -12.89 6.65
CA HIS A 166 -19.64 -12.11 6.06
C HIS A 166 -20.43 -12.90 5.00
N ASN A 167 -19.75 -13.69 4.16
CA ASN A 167 -20.42 -14.55 3.18
C ASN A 167 -21.24 -15.67 3.85
N LEU A 168 -20.76 -16.22 4.97
CA LEU A 168 -21.48 -17.24 5.73
C LEU A 168 -22.70 -16.67 6.46
N SER A 169 -22.60 -15.47 7.05
CA SER A 169 -23.72 -14.83 7.75
C SER A 169 -24.84 -14.40 6.79
N VAL A 170 -24.50 -13.86 5.62
CA VAL A 170 -25.48 -13.49 4.58
C VAL A 170 -26.16 -14.71 3.95
N ARG A 171 -25.50 -15.87 3.91
CA ARG A 171 -26.09 -17.12 3.38
C ARG A 171 -26.93 -17.89 4.41
N ALA A 172 -26.75 -17.62 5.70
CA ALA A 172 -27.49 -18.27 6.78
C ALA A 172 -28.84 -17.62 7.09
N LEU A 173 -29.08 -16.41 6.55
CA LEU A 173 -30.37 -15.70 6.51
C LEU A 173 -31.09 -15.97 5.19
#